data_AF-A0A954SK02-F1
#
_entry.id   AF-A0A954SK02-F1
#
_cell.length_a   1.000
_cell.length_b   1.000
_cell.length_c   1.000
_cell.angle_alpha   90.00
_cell.angle_beta   90.00
_cell.angle_gamma   90.00
#
_symmetry.space_group_name_H-M   'P 1'
#
loop_
_entity.id
_entity.type
_entity.pdbx_description
1 polymer ?
#
loop_
_entity_poly.entity_id
_entity_poly.type
_entity_poly.pdbx_seq_one_letter_code
_entity_poly.pdbx_strand_id
1 'polypeptide(L)'
;MPRLTIVCLVLLVWTTVCPPAAWSADPPKGEPTNAAEAAAKKAADEAKLEADYQAWYDTLTPDQQAWEQVLQENLGGFYLPIHKREKVAGRSNAWDYVEDDPALPRVLLIGDSVSRGYTQAVRKELKGKVNVHRAPENCGPTATGLKKMDVWLGDGKWDLIHFNFGIHDRNTPIADYTERLKQL
;
A
#
# COMPACT_ATOMS: atom_id res chain seq x y z
N MET A 1 -8.14 67.56 -17.29
CA MET A 1 -8.35 66.12 -17.03
C MET A 1 -9.69 65.73 -17.65
N PRO A 2 -9.73 64.88 -18.68
CA PRO A 2 -10.97 64.57 -19.39
C PRO A 2 -11.81 63.56 -18.60
N ARG A 3 -13.12 63.83 -18.51
CA ARG A 3 -14.16 62.91 -18.04
C ARG A 3 -14.46 61.92 -19.16
N LEU A 4 -14.43 60.62 -18.85
CA LEU A 4 -14.86 59.57 -19.78
C LEU A 4 -16.30 59.18 -19.47
N THR A 5 -17.17 59.40 -20.45
CA THR A 5 -18.59 59.06 -20.46
C THR A 5 -18.77 57.57 -20.73
N ILE A 6 -19.49 56.85 -19.86
CA ILE A 6 -19.91 55.46 -20.11
C ILE A 6 -21.16 55.49 -20.98
N VAL A 7 -21.09 54.91 -22.18
CA VAL A 7 -22.25 54.64 -23.04
C VAL A 7 -22.65 53.18 -22.81
N CYS A 8 -23.85 52.97 -22.25
CA CYS A 8 -24.45 51.67 -22.06
C CYS A 8 -25.17 51.27 -23.36
N LEU A 9 -24.63 50.27 -24.08
CA LEU A 9 -25.24 49.72 -25.28
C LEU A 9 -26.04 48.47 -24.90
N VAL A 10 -27.37 48.58 -24.89
CA VAL A 10 -28.27 47.43 -24.69
C VAL A 10 -28.58 46.84 -26.08
N LEU A 11 -28.00 45.67 -26.37
CA LEU A 11 -28.32 44.85 -27.54
C LEU A 11 -29.37 43.81 -27.14
N LEU A 12 -30.61 43.99 -27.60
CA LEU A 12 -31.63 42.93 -27.61
C LEU A 12 -31.34 41.99 -28.77
N VAL A 13 -31.08 40.71 -28.45
CA VAL A 13 -31.02 39.63 -29.45
C VAL A 13 -32.17 38.66 -29.15
N TRP A 14 -33.08 38.52 -30.11
CA TRP A 14 -34.12 37.50 -30.11
C TRP A 14 -33.49 36.13 -30.39
N THR A 15 -33.58 35.21 -29.44
CA THR A 15 -33.19 33.81 -29.66
C THR A 15 -34.40 33.01 -30.13
N THR A 16 -34.38 32.58 -31.39
CA THR A 16 -35.23 31.49 -31.87
C THR A 16 -34.76 30.18 -31.24
N VAL A 17 -35.67 29.49 -30.55
CA VAL A 17 -35.42 28.20 -29.91
C VAL A 17 -35.29 27.12 -30.98
N CYS A 18 -34.09 26.54 -31.09
CA CYS A 18 -33.87 25.27 -31.79
C CYS A 18 -33.95 24.16 -30.73
N PRO A 19 -34.84 23.15 -30.85
CA PRO A 19 -34.88 22.07 -29.86
C PRO A 19 -33.59 21.23 -29.98
N PRO A 20 -32.87 20.95 -28.88
CA PRO A 20 -31.75 20.04 -28.94
C PRO A 20 -32.25 18.63 -29.25
N ALA A 21 -31.68 18.01 -30.29
CA ALA A 21 -31.78 16.58 -30.49
C ALA A 21 -31.31 15.87 -29.20
N ALA A 22 -32.17 15.01 -28.65
CA ALA A 22 -31.87 14.24 -27.46
C ALA A 22 -30.69 13.30 -27.76
N TRP A 23 -29.50 13.66 -27.27
CA TRP A 23 -28.38 12.74 -27.18
C TRP A 23 -28.63 11.82 -25.99
N SER A 24 -29.40 10.75 -26.20
CA SER A 24 -29.50 9.65 -25.25
C SER A 24 -28.28 8.75 -25.44
N ALA A 25 -27.15 9.13 -24.84
CA ALA A 25 -26.10 8.16 -24.56
C ALA A 25 -26.49 7.50 -23.24
N ASP A 26 -27.00 6.26 -23.30
CA ASP A 26 -27.14 5.44 -22.11
C ASP A 26 -25.77 5.37 -21.42
N PRO A 27 -25.67 5.68 -20.11
CA PRO A 27 -24.41 5.52 -19.40
C PRO A 27 -24.03 4.02 -19.39
N PRO A 28 -22.72 3.70 -19.46
CA PRO A 28 -22.27 2.33 -19.51
C PRO A 28 -22.77 1.54 -18.29
N LYS A 29 -23.38 0.37 -18.55
CA LYS A 29 -23.84 -0.58 -17.52
C LYS A 29 -22.64 -1.07 -16.68
N GLY A 30 -22.39 -0.43 -15.54
CA GLY A 30 -21.39 -0.92 -14.59
C GLY A 30 -20.93 0.05 -13.51
N GLU A 31 -21.24 1.35 -13.65
CA GLU A 31 -20.87 2.36 -12.66
C GLU A 31 -22.03 2.59 -11.67
N PRO A 32 -21.77 2.50 -10.34
CA PRO A 32 -22.80 2.74 -9.32
C PRO A 32 -23.25 4.20 -9.38
N THR A 33 -24.56 4.41 -9.43
CA THR A 33 -25.16 5.72 -9.71
C THR A 33 -25.46 6.53 -8.44
N ASN A 34 -25.26 5.92 -7.25
CA ASN A 34 -25.31 6.60 -5.95
C ASN A 34 -24.31 6.00 -4.94
N ALA A 35 -24.05 6.74 -3.86
CA ALA A 35 -23.05 6.37 -2.83
C ALA A 35 -23.35 5.05 -2.12
N ALA A 36 -24.64 4.68 -1.97
CA ALA A 36 -25.04 3.43 -1.33
C ALA A 36 -24.72 2.21 -2.23
N GLU A 37 -25.00 2.31 -3.53
CA GLU A 37 -24.63 1.30 -4.52
C GLU A 37 -23.10 1.12 -4.60
N ALA A 38 -22.34 2.22 -4.55
CA ALA A 38 -20.88 2.15 -4.55
C ALA A 38 -20.34 1.46 -3.29
N ALA A 39 -20.91 1.76 -2.12
CA ALA A 39 -20.55 1.12 -0.86
C ALA A 39 -20.91 -0.38 -0.85
N ALA A 40 -22.09 -0.74 -1.35
CA ALA A 40 -22.53 -2.13 -1.44
C ALA A 40 -21.63 -2.93 -2.40
N LYS A 41 -21.28 -2.37 -3.56
CA LYS A 41 -20.35 -2.99 -4.51
C LYS A 41 -18.98 -3.21 -3.88
N LYS A 42 -18.43 -2.18 -3.22
CA LYS A 42 -17.15 -2.27 -2.51
C LYS A 42 -17.18 -3.38 -1.44
N ALA A 43 -18.24 -3.45 -0.65
CA ALA A 43 -18.38 -4.48 0.38
C ALA A 43 -18.46 -5.89 -0.21
N ALA A 44 -19.18 -6.06 -1.33
CA ALA A 44 -19.24 -7.33 -2.05
C ALA A 44 -17.87 -7.73 -2.62
N ASP A 45 -17.14 -6.78 -3.21
CA ASP A 45 -15.79 -7.02 -3.73
C ASP A 45 -14.79 -7.38 -2.62
N GLU A 46 -14.87 -6.70 -1.46
CA GLU A 46 -14.05 -7.02 -0.28
C GLU A 46 -14.38 -8.39 0.31
N ALA A 47 -15.67 -8.75 0.40
CA ALA A 47 -16.09 -10.07 0.87
C ALA A 47 -15.64 -11.19 -0.07
N LYS A 48 -15.71 -10.96 -1.39
CA LYS A 48 -15.19 -11.90 -2.37
C LYS A 48 -13.68 -12.06 -2.25
N LEU A 49 -12.95 -10.95 -2.13
CA LEU A 49 -11.49 -10.98 -1.94
C LEU A 49 -11.11 -11.78 -0.69
N GLU A 50 -11.85 -11.60 0.41
CA GLU A 50 -11.59 -12.33 1.64
C GLU A 50 -11.80 -13.83 1.48
N ALA A 51 -12.91 -14.25 0.84
CA ALA A 51 -13.18 -15.65 0.57
C ALA A 51 -12.13 -16.28 -0.34
N ASP A 52 -11.74 -15.60 -1.42
CA ASP A 52 -10.70 -16.08 -2.34
C ASP A 52 -9.33 -16.15 -1.63
N TYR A 53 -9.03 -15.18 -0.77
CA TYR A 53 -7.79 -15.16 0.00
C TYR A 53 -7.75 -16.28 1.03
N GLN A 54 -8.85 -16.55 1.74
CA GLN A 54 -8.93 -17.67 2.67
C GLN A 54 -8.73 -19.01 1.96
N ALA A 55 -9.38 -19.20 0.80
CA ALA A 55 -9.20 -20.41 0.00
C ALA A 55 -7.74 -20.59 -0.46
N TRP A 56 -7.04 -19.50 -0.78
CA TRP A 56 -5.60 -19.54 -1.06
C TRP A 56 -4.77 -19.87 0.20
N TYR A 57 -5.05 -19.21 1.32
CA TYR A 57 -4.36 -19.41 2.60
C TYR A 57 -4.45 -20.86 3.09
N ASP A 58 -5.58 -21.52 2.89
CA ASP A 58 -5.79 -22.92 3.27
C ASP A 58 -4.92 -23.91 2.47
N THR A 59 -4.33 -23.48 1.35
CA THR A 59 -3.38 -24.29 0.56
C THR A 59 -1.93 -24.20 1.04
N LEU A 60 -1.63 -23.25 1.94
CA LEU A 60 -0.28 -22.97 2.39
C LEU A 60 0.21 -23.97 3.44
N THR A 61 1.53 -24.12 3.54
CA THR A 61 2.17 -24.87 4.63
C THR A 61 1.98 -24.16 5.99
N PRO A 62 2.12 -24.86 7.14
CA PRO A 62 1.98 -24.23 8.45
C PRO A 62 2.89 -23.01 8.67
N ASP A 63 4.13 -23.05 8.19
CA ASP A 63 5.07 -21.92 8.36
C ASP A 63 4.69 -20.72 7.49
N GLN A 64 4.20 -20.97 6.27
CA GLN A 64 3.65 -19.92 5.42
C GLN A 64 2.38 -19.32 6.03
N GLN A 65 1.50 -20.15 6.59
CA GLN A 65 0.30 -19.70 7.29
C GLN A 65 0.65 -18.81 8.50
N ALA A 66 1.62 -19.22 9.31
CA ALA A 66 2.09 -18.42 10.44
C ALA A 66 2.64 -17.06 9.98
N TRP A 67 3.42 -17.04 8.90
CA TRP A 67 3.89 -15.78 8.32
C TRP A 67 2.74 -14.89 7.82
N GLU A 68 1.76 -15.47 7.13
CA GLU A 68 0.60 -14.73 6.64
C GLU A 68 -0.29 -14.19 7.78
N GLN A 69 -0.35 -14.86 8.93
CA GLN A 69 -1.03 -14.32 10.12
C GLN A 69 -0.32 -13.06 10.61
N VAL A 70 1.02 -13.09 10.72
CA VAL A 70 1.80 -11.91 11.11
C VAL A 70 1.59 -10.77 10.12
N LEU A 71 1.52 -11.04 8.81
CA LEU A 71 1.21 -10.01 7.82
C LEU A 71 -0.20 -9.42 8.00
N GLN A 72 -1.21 -10.25 8.27
CA GLN A 72 -2.58 -9.80 8.50
C GLN A 72 -2.67 -8.86 9.71
N GLU A 73 -1.89 -9.11 10.76
CA GLU A 73 -1.84 -8.27 11.95
C GLU A 73 -1.10 -6.93 11.74
N ASN A 74 -0.17 -6.87 10.79
CA ASN A 74 0.79 -5.75 10.69
C ASN A 74 0.69 -4.90 9.42
N LEU A 75 0.16 -5.41 8.30
CA LEU A 75 0.08 -4.65 7.05
C LEU A 75 -0.98 -3.53 7.06
N GLY A 76 -1.93 -3.60 7.99
CA GLY A 76 -2.99 -2.60 8.17
C GLY A 76 -3.92 -2.43 6.95
N GLY A 77 -4.84 -1.46 7.04
CA GLY A 77 -5.92 -1.32 6.05
C GLY A 77 -5.49 -0.86 4.65
N PHE A 78 -4.27 -0.32 4.49
CA PHE A 78 -3.79 0.11 3.18
C PHE A 78 -3.08 -1.01 2.42
N TYR A 79 -2.11 -1.68 3.06
CA TYR A 79 -1.31 -2.69 2.38
C TYR A 79 -1.91 -4.09 2.40
N LEU A 80 -2.68 -4.46 3.44
CA LEU A 80 -3.26 -5.79 3.52
C LEU A 80 -4.19 -6.09 2.34
N PRO A 81 -5.14 -5.21 1.94
CA PRO A 81 -5.99 -5.49 0.78
C PRO A 81 -5.23 -5.55 -0.55
N ILE A 82 -4.08 -4.86 -0.66
CA ILE A 82 -3.22 -4.95 -1.85
C ILE A 82 -2.53 -6.32 -1.87
N HIS A 83 -1.93 -6.71 -0.75
CA HIS A 83 -1.26 -7.99 -0.60
C HIS A 83 -2.22 -9.15 -0.91
N LYS A 84 -3.42 -9.16 -0.30
CA LYS A 84 -4.46 -10.18 -0.56
C LYS A 84 -4.79 -10.31 -2.05
N ARG A 85 -5.00 -9.19 -2.75
CA ARG A 85 -5.29 -9.19 -4.20
C ARG A 85 -4.14 -9.73 -5.03
N GLU A 86 -2.90 -9.48 -4.63
CA GLU A 86 -1.73 -10.02 -5.31
C GLU A 86 -1.59 -11.53 -5.09
N LYS A 87 -1.82 -12.02 -3.86
CA LYS A 87 -1.78 -13.45 -3.54
C LYS A 87 -2.84 -14.25 -4.29
N VAL A 88 -4.09 -13.79 -4.26
CA VAL A 88 -5.19 -14.40 -5.03
C VAL A 88 -4.91 -14.40 -6.53
N ALA A 89 -4.23 -13.38 -7.05
CA ALA A 89 -3.84 -13.29 -8.46
C ALA A 89 -2.53 -14.03 -8.81
N GLY A 90 -1.93 -14.78 -7.87
CA GLY A 90 -0.67 -15.50 -8.08
C GLY A 90 0.55 -14.60 -8.32
N ARG A 91 0.49 -13.33 -7.87
CA ARG A 91 1.58 -12.35 -8.03
C ARG A 91 2.47 -12.32 -6.79
N SER A 92 3.78 -12.35 -7.02
CA SER A 92 4.81 -12.15 -5.98
C SER A 92 4.88 -10.69 -5.54
N ASN A 93 5.15 -10.43 -4.26
CA ASN A 93 5.46 -9.09 -3.75
C ASN A 93 6.57 -9.10 -2.69
N ALA A 94 6.84 -7.94 -2.10
CA ALA A 94 7.94 -7.76 -1.15
C ALA A 94 7.76 -8.51 0.18
N TRP A 95 6.55 -8.95 0.52
CA TRP A 95 6.24 -9.64 1.76
C TRP A 95 6.08 -11.15 1.60
N ASP A 96 6.36 -11.69 0.41
CA ASP A 96 6.33 -13.15 0.23
C ASP A 96 7.19 -13.85 1.28
N TYR A 97 6.66 -14.96 1.80
CA TYR A 97 7.39 -15.91 2.62
C TYR A 97 8.70 -16.32 1.94
N VAL A 98 9.76 -16.45 2.74
CA VAL A 98 11.08 -16.91 2.29
C VAL A 98 11.45 -18.11 3.12
N GLU A 99 11.58 -19.24 2.46
CA GLU A 99 12.15 -20.46 3.03
C GLU A 99 13.67 -20.28 3.12
N ASP A 100 14.23 -20.54 4.30
CA ASP A 100 15.66 -20.44 4.55
C ASP A 100 16.41 -21.62 3.92
N ASP A 101 17.48 -21.33 3.18
CA ASP A 101 18.58 -22.29 3.03
C ASP A 101 19.47 -22.21 4.27
N PRO A 102 19.57 -23.26 5.10
CA PRO A 102 20.34 -23.22 6.35
C PRO A 102 21.86 -23.05 6.13
N ALA A 103 22.36 -23.25 4.91
CA ALA A 103 23.76 -23.00 4.57
C ALA A 103 24.04 -21.52 4.22
N LEU A 104 23.01 -20.68 4.08
CA LEU A 104 23.14 -19.28 3.68
C LEU A 104 22.85 -18.32 4.84
N PRO A 105 23.55 -17.17 4.88
CA PRO A 105 23.27 -16.13 5.87
C PRO A 105 21.89 -15.51 5.70
N ARG A 106 21.28 -15.11 6.81
CA ARG A 106 19.97 -14.45 6.88
C ARG A 106 20.10 -12.94 6.96
N VAL A 107 19.44 -12.26 6.03
CA VAL A 107 19.43 -10.80 5.93
C VAL A 107 18.00 -10.29 6.11
N LEU A 108 17.80 -9.36 7.06
CA LEU A 108 16.52 -8.70 7.27
C LEU A 108 16.53 -7.27 6.71
N LEU A 109 15.55 -6.96 5.88
CA LEU A 109 15.26 -5.60 5.42
C LEU A 109 14.14 -4.97 6.25
N ILE A 110 14.45 -3.87 6.95
CA ILE A 110 13.49 -3.04 7.68
C ILE A 110 13.38 -1.68 6.98
N GLY A 111 12.18 -1.27 6.62
CA GLY A 111 12.00 0.06 6.03
C GLY A 111 10.64 0.27 5.39
N ASP A 112 10.51 1.44 4.78
CA ASP A 112 9.26 1.94 4.23
C ASP A 112 8.98 1.55 2.78
N SER A 113 8.10 2.31 2.13
CA SER A 113 7.61 2.03 0.78
C SER A 113 8.75 2.06 -0.24
N VAL A 114 9.84 2.78 0.05
CA VAL A 114 11.07 2.78 -0.75
C VAL A 114 11.69 1.39 -0.72
N SER A 115 11.85 0.81 0.48
CA SER A 115 12.41 -0.53 0.62
C SER A 115 11.52 -1.61 0.03
N ARG A 116 10.20 -1.46 0.09
CA ARG A 116 9.25 -2.35 -0.60
C ARG A 116 9.53 -2.37 -2.10
N GLY A 117 9.88 -1.23 -2.69
CA GLY A 117 10.18 -1.08 -4.12
C GLY A 117 11.40 -1.86 -4.59
N TYR A 118 12.45 -1.95 -3.78
CA TYR A 118 13.67 -2.68 -4.16
C TYR A 118 13.77 -4.11 -3.62
N THR A 119 12.90 -4.54 -2.69
CA THR A 119 13.00 -5.85 -2.00
C THR A 119 13.10 -7.03 -2.98
N GLN A 120 12.22 -7.09 -4.00
CA GLN A 120 12.23 -8.19 -4.97
C GLN A 120 13.48 -8.17 -5.87
N ALA A 121 13.96 -6.98 -6.23
CA ALA A 121 15.19 -6.84 -7.00
C ALA A 121 16.40 -7.33 -6.19
N VAL A 122 16.49 -6.96 -4.91
CA VAL A 122 17.55 -7.44 -4.01
C VAL A 122 17.51 -8.96 -3.87
N ARG A 123 16.32 -9.56 -3.65
CA ARG A 123 16.14 -11.03 -3.61
C ARG A 123 16.65 -11.69 -4.89
N LYS A 124 16.35 -11.10 -6.06
CA LYS A 124 16.80 -11.62 -7.36
C LYS A 124 18.32 -11.55 -7.51
N GLU A 125 18.94 -10.41 -7.22
CA GLU A 125 20.38 -10.19 -7.38
C GLU A 125 21.23 -11.01 -6.38
N LEU A 126 20.67 -11.31 -5.21
CA LEU A 126 21.36 -12.06 -4.15
C LEU A 126 20.93 -13.54 -4.05
N LYS A 127 20.21 -14.03 -5.05
CA LYS A 127 19.76 -15.43 -5.09
C LYS A 127 20.94 -16.40 -4.94
N GLY A 128 20.81 -17.37 -4.03
CA GLY A 128 21.83 -18.37 -3.75
C GLY A 128 23.05 -17.85 -2.96
N LYS A 129 22.98 -16.62 -2.44
CA LYS A 129 24.03 -16.02 -1.60
C LYS A 129 23.56 -15.72 -0.18
N VAL A 130 22.31 -15.29 -0.01
CA VAL A 130 21.68 -14.96 1.28
C VAL A 130 20.17 -15.25 1.23
N ASN A 131 19.59 -15.55 2.38
CA ASN A 131 18.14 -15.54 2.58
C ASN A 131 17.70 -14.09 2.88
N VAL A 132 17.01 -13.44 1.94
CA VAL A 132 16.62 -12.03 2.08
C VAL A 132 15.16 -11.90 2.53
N HIS A 133 14.98 -11.57 3.80
CA HIS A 133 13.70 -11.35 4.46
C HIS A 133 13.35 -9.86 4.50
N ARG A 134 12.08 -9.59 4.79
CA ARG A 134 11.55 -8.25 4.99
C ARG A 134 10.68 -8.25 6.23
N ALA A 135 10.74 -7.18 7.02
CA ALA A 135 9.80 -6.96 8.11
C ALA A 135 8.34 -7.04 7.61
N PRO A 136 7.40 -7.58 8.42
CA PRO A 136 6.01 -7.81 8.04
C PRO A 136 5.15 -6.53 7.99
N GLU A 137 5.76 -5.38 7.67
CA GLU A 137 5.12 -4.07 7.70
C GLU A 137 5.76 -3.10 6.70
N ASN A 138 5.13 -1.95 6.50
CA ASN A 138 5.76 -0.81 5.85
C ASN A 138 6.67 -0.01 6.81
N CYS A 139 6.90 -0.47 8.04
CA CYS A 139 7.81 0.06 9.08
C CYS A 139 7.66 1.53 9.53
N GLY A 140 7.34 2.47 8.63
CA GLY A 140 6.92 3.83 8.95
C GLY A 140 8.02 4.66 9.63
N PRO A 141 7.65 5.53 10.59
CA PRO A 141 8.60 6.37 11.31
C PRO A 141 9.33 5.61 12.42
N THR A 142 10.42 6.20 12.93
CA THR A 142 11.19 5.68 14.07
C THR A 142 10.33 5.34 15.29
N ALA A 143 9.26 6.10 15.54
CA ALA A 143 8.33 5.85 16.65
C ALA A 143 7.56 4.52 16.53
N THR A 144 7.34 4.03 15.31
CA THR A 144 6.80 2.68 15.09
C THR A 144 7.89 1.65 15.36
N GLY A 145 9.13 1.92 14.93
CA GLY A 145 10.28 1.04 15.21
C GLY A 145 10.43 0.70 16.68
N LEU A 146 10.34 1.71 17.55
CA LEU A 146 10.45 1.49 19.00
C LEU A 146 9.36 0.58 19.58
N LYS A 147 8.23 0.43 18.87
CA LYS A 147 7.09 -0.38 19.32
C LYS A 147 7.06 -1.77 18.68
N LYS A 148 7.70 -1.93 17.54
CA LYS A 148 7.50 -3.08 16.65
C LYS A 148 8.78 -3.87 16.39
N MET A 149 9.93 -3.42 16.91
CA MET A 149 11.21 -4.10 16.69
C MET A 149 11.13 -5.58 17.07
N ASP A 150 10.52 -5.93 18.20
CA ASP A 150 10.35 -7.33 18.62
C ASP A 150 9.58 -8.16 17.57
N VAL A 151 8.53 -7.59 16.97
CA VAL A 151 7.74 -8.25 15.91
C VAL A 151 8.57 -8.38 14.61
N TRP A 152 9.35 -7.36 14.28
CA TRP A 152 10.12 -7.34 13.03
C TRP A 152 11.37 -8.23 13.08
N LEU A 153 12.01 -8.33 14.24
CA LEU A 153 13.11 -9.26 14.47
C LEU A 153 12.61 -10.70 14.64
N GLY A 154 11.45 -10.87 15.29
CA GLY A 154 10.88 -12.18 15.62
C GLY A 154 11.88 -13.05 16.38
N ASP A 155 11.78 -14.38 16.19
CA ASP A 155 12.75 -15.34 16.71
C ASP A 155 14.00 -15.48 15.82
N GLY A 156 14.17 -14.57 14.85
CA GLY A 156 15.19 -14.65 13.82
C GLY A 156 16.60 -14.40 14.36
N LYS A 157 17.51 -15.32 14.05
CA LYS A 157 18.96 -15.06 14.17
C LYS A 157 19.44 -14.44 12.87
N TRP A 158 19.58 -13.12 12.87
CA TRP A 158 19.97 -12.35 11.70
C TRP A 158 21.48 -12.17 11.63
N ASP A 159 22.08 -12.50 10.48
CA ASP A 159 23.50 -12.22 10.22
C ASP A 159 23.72 -10.76 9.82
N LEU A 160 22.71 -10.15 9.18
CA LEU A 160 22.71 -8.73 8.84
C LEU A 160 21.29 -8.17 8.89
N ILE A 161 21.15 -7.00 9.51
CA ILE A 161 19.92 -6.20 9.48
C ILE A 161 20.24 -4.90 8.73
N HIS A 162 19.55 -4.68 7.62
CA HIS A 162 19.57 -3.41 6.91
C HIS A 162 18.29 -2.65 7.22
N PHE A 163 18.39 -1.50 7.89
CA PHE A 163 17.25 -0.69 8.26
C PHE A 163 17.32 0.73 7.68
N ASN A 164 16.15 1.32 7.41
CA ASN A 164 16.03 2.70 6.97
C ASN A 164 14.80 3.38 7.58
N PHE A 165 15.02 4.50 8.27
CA PHE A 165 13.98 5.43 8.75
C PHE A 165 14.33 6.86 8.34
N GLY A 166 13.35 7.64 7.91
CA GLY A 166 13.59 9.06 7.62
C GLY A 166 12.42 9.78 6.99
N ILE A 167 11.91 9.32 5.84
CA ILE A 167 10.87 10.04 5.09
C ILE A 167 9.57 10.23 5.89
N HIS A 168 9.25 9.24 6.74
CA HIS A 168 8.10 9.28 7.64
C HIS A 168 8.33 10.13 8.90
N ASP A 169 9.57 10.47 9.22
CA ASP A 169 9.96 11.35 10.32
C ASP A 169 10.22 12.79 9.86
N ARG A 170 9.95 13.16 8.59
CA ARG A 170 10.26 14.49 8.03
C ARG A 170 9.73 15.70 8.82
N ASN A 171 8.65 15.51 9.59
CA ASN A 171 8.04 16.54 10.43
C ASN A 171 8.32 16.33 11.93
N THR A 172 9.14 15.35 12.28
CA THR A 172 9.54 15.05 13.66
C THR A 172 10.67 15.99 14.06
N PRO A 173 10.63 16.60 15.27
CA PRO A 173 11.75 17.38 15.76
C PRO A 173 13.07 16.59 15.70
N ILE A 174 14.15 17.23 15.24
CA ILE A 174 15.45 16.55 15.02
C ILE A 174 15.96 15.87 16.30
N ALA A 175 15.75 16.50 17.46
CA ALA A 175 16.13 15.93 18.76
C ALA A 175 15.41 14.59 19.02
N ASP A 176 14.09 14.54 18.82
CA ASP A 176 13.28 13.33 19.01
C ASP A 176 13.68 12.24 18.00
N TYR A 177 13.86 12.59 16.73
CA TYR A 177 14.29 11.64 15.70
C TYR A 177 15.66 11.04 16.04
N THR A 178 16.61 11.89 16.43
CA THR A 178 17.96 11.46 16.82
C THR A 178 17.92 10.53 18.03
N GLU A 179 17.10 10.86 19.02
CA GLU A 179 16.99 10.05 20.23
C GLU A 179 16.35 8.68 19.94
N ARG A 180 15.28 8.64 19.14
CA ARG A 180 14.66 7.38 18.74
C ARG A 180 15.60 6.51 17.92
N LEU A 181 16.38 7.08 17.00
CA LEU A 181 17.37 6.33 16.22
C LEU A 181 18.47 5.70 17.08
N LYS A 182 18.86 6.30 18.21
CA LYS A 182 19.87 5.70 19.11
C LYS A 182 19.33 4.51 19.90
N GLN A 183 18.01 4.44 20.06
CA GLN A 183 17.33 3.36 20.80
C GLN A 183 17.00 2.17 19.90
N LEU A 184 16.94 2.39 18.58
CA LEU A 184 16.79 1.34 17.56
C LEU A 184 18.13 0.66 17.28
#